data_AF-A0ABD3ZAG6-F1
#
_entry.id   AF-A0ABD3ZAG6-F1
#
_cell.length_a   1.000
_cell.length_b   1.000
_cell.length_c   1.000
_cell.angle_alpha   90.00
_cell.angle_beta   90.00
_cell.angle_gamma   90.00
#
_symmetry.space_group_name_H-M   'P 1'
#
loop_
_entity.id
_entity.type
_entity.pdbx_description
1 polymer ?
#
loop_
_entity_poly.entity_id
_entity_poly.type
_entity_poly.pdbx_seq_one_letter_code
_entity_poly.pdbx_strand_id
1 'polypeptide(L)' 'MNESFKPTAIGFAEALNKNDKPEDAVLDINGTEKVIPLVIEACKKAPKESFIGKVKSEWKKVKHDM' A
#
# COMPACT_ATOMS: atom_id res chain seq x y z
N MET A 1 -3.88 -1.04 -13.05
CA MET A 1 -4.98 -0.60 -12.16
C MET A 1 -6.12 0.02 -12.98
N ASN A 2 -7.38 -0.08 -12.54
CA ASN A 2 -8.45 0.75 -13.10
C ASN A 2 -8.21 2.22 -12.71
N GLU A 3 -8.32 3.18 -13.63
CA GLU A 3 -7.99 4.59 -13.34
C GLU A 3 -8.85 5.20 -12.23
N SER A 4 -10.08 4.70 -12.06
CA SER A 4 -10.98 5.11 -10.99
C SER A 4 -10.45 4.82 -9.58
N PHE A 5 -9.49 3.89 -9.42
CA PHE A 5 -8.87 3.60 -8.11
C PHE A 5 -7.61 4.41 -7.84
N LYS A 6 -7.05 5.11 -8.84
CA LYS A 6 -5.84 5.94 -8.67
C LYS A 6 -6.02 7.00 -7.55
N PRO A 7 -7.14 7.75 -7.46
CA PRO A 7 -7.30 8.75 -6.40
C PRO A 7 -7.32 8.13 -5.00
N THR A 8 -7.92 6.94 -4.86
CA THR A 8 -7.96 6.20 -3.58
C THR A 8 -6.58 5.66 -3.21
N ALA A 9 -5.84 5.11 -4.18
CA ALA A 9 -4.47 4.65 -3.97
C ALA A 9 -3.54 5.81 -3.59
N ILE A 10 -3.71 6.97 -4.23
CA ILE A 10 -2.99 8.21 -3.92
C ILE A 10 -3.27 8.63 -2.48
N GLY A 11 -4.54 8.80 -2.11
CA GLY A 11 -4.91 9.24 -0.77
C GLY A 11 -4.48 8.25 0.34
N PHE A 12 -4.42 6.96 0.02
CA PHE A 12 -3.92 5.95 0.96
C PHE A 12 -2.38 6.02 1.12
N ALA A 13 -1.64 6.21 0.03
CA ALA A 13 -0.20 6.42 0.07
C ALA A 13 0.17 7.72 0.82
N GLU A 14 -0.55 8.82 0.56
CA GLU A 14 -0.41 10.08 1.29
C GLU A 14 -0.70 9.90 2.79
N ALA A 15 -1.77 9.16 3.14
CA ALA A 15 -2.10 8.88 4.54
C ALA A 15 -1.06 8.02 5.26
N LEU A 16 -0.38 7.11 4.56
CA LEU A 16 0.72 6.32 5.12
C LEU A 16 2.02 7.11 5.26
N ASN A 17 2.30 8.03 4.33
CA ASN A 17 3.53 8.84 4.31
C ASN A 17 3.45 10.10 5.19
N LYS A 18 2.26 10.51 5.68
CA LYS A 18 2.03 11.70 6.53
C LYS A 18 2.88 11.86 7.81
N ASN A 19 3.73 10.89 8.15
CA ASN A 19 4.67 11.01 9.27
C ASN A 19 6.05 11.56 8.87
N ASP A 20 6.37 11.63 7.57
CA ASP A 20 7.59 12.24 7.06
C ASP A 20 7.24 13.19 5.91
N LYS A 21 8.09 14.19 5.71
CA LYS A 21 7.83 15.44 4.99
C LYS A 21 7.10 15.23 3.64
N PRO A 22 6.16 16.12 3.27
CA PRO A 22 5.39 16.01 2.01
C PRO A 22 6.26 16.01 0.74
N GLU A 23 7.51 16.47 0.86
CA GLU A 23 8.54 16.46 -0.18
C GLU A 23 9.02 15.04 -0.54
N ASP A 24 8.97 14.10 0.43
CA ASP A 24 9.35 12.69 0.28
C ASP A 24 8.15 11.79 -0.05
N ALA A 25 6.95 12.37 -0.17
CA ALA A 25 5.76 11.69 -0.66
C ALA A 25 5.86 11.47 -2.18
N VAL A 26 6.95 10.86 -2.64
CA VAL A 26 7.01 10.27 -3.97
C VAL A 26 5.98 9.16 -3.98
N LEU A 27 4.94 9.35 -4.77
CA LEU A 27 3.92 8.34 -4.97
C LEU A 27 4.57 7.13 -5.62
N ASP A 28 4.95 6.15 -4.82
CA ASP A 28 5.59 4.94 -5.32
C ASP A 28 4.53 4.05 -5.99
N ILE A 29 4.18 4.41 -7.22
CA ILE A 29 3.22 3.68 -8.04
C ILE A 29 3.72 2.25 -8.24
N ASN A 30 5.02 2.06 -8.44
CA ASN A 30 5.62 0.73 -8.63
C ASN A 30 5.49 -0.13 -7.36
N GLY A 31 5.81 0.42 -6.19
CA GLY A 31 5.60 -0.26 -4.90
C GLY A 31 4.12 -0.55 -4.63
N THR A 32 3.23 0.38 -5.00
CA THR A 32 1.78 0.19 -4.87
C THR A 32 1.25 -0.90 -5.79
N GLU A 33 1.74 -0.99 -7.03
CA GLU A 33 1.33 -2.05 -7.96
C GLU A 33 1.81 -3.43 -7.49
N LYS A 34 2.99 -3.51 -6.87
CA LYS A 34 3.51 -4.74 -6.27
C LYS A 34 2.77 -5.16 -5.00
N VAL A 35 2.39 -4.21 -4.14
CA VAL A 35 1.75 -4.53 -2.84
C VAL A 35 0.32 -5.06 -2.99
N ILE A 36 -0.40 -4.62 -4.01
CA ILE A 36 -1.83 -4.95 -4.19
C ILE A 36 -2.08 -6.47 -4.29
N PRO A 37 -1.42 -7.23 -5.18
CA PRO A 37 -1.64 -8.66 -5.25
C PRO A 37 -1.24 -9.37 -3.93
N LEU A 38 -0.22 -8.89 -3.23
CA LEU A 38 0.22 -9.44 -1.93
C LEU A 38 -0.83 -9.23 -0.84
N VAL A 39 -1.42 -8.02 -0.77
CA VAL A 39 -2.50 -7.71 0.19
C VAL A 39 -3.74 -8.55 -0.13
N ILE A 40 -4.10 -8.69 -1.41
CA ILE A 40 -5.23 -9.54 -1.82
C ILE A 40 -5.02 -10.98 -1.36
N GLU A 41 -3.83 -11.54 -1.57
CA GLU A 41 -3.50 -12.89 -1.14
C GLU A 41 -3.51 -13.03 0.39
N ALA A 42 -2.91 -12.07 1.11
CA ALA A 42 -2.87 -12.06 2.57
C ALA A 42 -4.28 -11.97 3.19
N CYS A 43 -5.18 -11.17 2.61
CA CYS A 43 -6.58 -11.08 3.02
C CYS A 43 -7.36 -12.35 2.70
N LYS A 44 -7.09 -13.03 1.57
CA LYS A 44 -7.71 -14.33 1.27
C LYS A 44 -7.29 -15.41 2.26
N LYS A 45 -6.01 -15.43 2.67
CA LYS A 45 -5.46 -16.39 3.64
C LYS A 45 -5.96 -16.12 5.07
N ALA A 46 -6.17 -14.85 5.43
CA ALA A 46 -6.59 -14.44 6.76
C ALA A 46 -7.75 -13.41 6.70
N PRO A 47 -8.96 -13.82 6.30
CA PRO A 47 -10.07 -12.90 5.99
C PRO A 47 -10.63 -12.16 7.21
N LYS A 48 -10.29 -12.61 8.43
CA LYS A 48 -10.72 -11.99 9.69
C LYS A 48 -9.67 -11.05 10.28
N GLU A 49 -8.48 -10.96 9.70
CA GLU A 49 -7.43 -10.06 10.17
C GLU A 49 -7.66 -8.61 9.69
N SER A 50 -7.06 -7.66 10.40
CA SER A 50 -7.15 -6.24 10.05
C SER A 50 -6.55 -5.96 8.68
N PHE A 51 -7.38 -5.45 7.76
CA PHE A 51 -6.96 -5.00 6.44
C PHE A 51 -5.78 -4.01 6.51
N ILE A 52 -5.87 -2.98 7.35
CA ILE A 52 -4.81 -1.98 7.51
C ILE A 52 -3.53 -2.60 8.07
N GLY A 53 -3.66 -3.58 8.98
CA GLY A 53 -2.52 -4.34 9.50
C GLY A 53 -1.79 -5.10 8.39
N LYS A 54 -2.55 -5.79 7.52
CA LYS A 54 -2.00 -6.49 6.35
C LYS A 54 -1.34 -5.53 5.38
N VAL A 55 -2.01 -4.43 5.03
CA VAL A 55 -1.43 -3.44 4.11
C VAL A 55 -0.10 -2.91 4.64
N LYS A 56 -0.02 -2.52 5.92
CA LYS A 56 1.25 -2.07 6.52
C LYS A 56 2.33 -3.16 6.52
N SER A 57 1.95 -4.42 6.78
CA SER A 57 2.90 -5.55 6.81
C SER A 57 3.45 -5.86 5.43
N GLU A 58 2.59 -5.98 4.41
CA GLU A 58 3.01 -6.26 3.04
C GLU A 58 3.78 -5.07 2.43
N TRP A 59 3.37 -3.84 2.73
CA TRP A 59 4.07 -2.63 2.29
C TRP A 59 5.50 -2.55 2.85
N LYS A 60 5.70 -2.95 4.12
CA LYS A 60 7.04 -3.03 4.71
C LYS A 60 7.94 -4.04 4.01
N LYS A 61 7.39 -5.16 3.53
CA LYS A 61 8.15 -6.15 2.76
C LYS A 61 8.58 -5.58 1.41
N VAL A 62 7.63 -4.97 0.67
CA VAL A 62 7.92 -4.33 -0.62
C VAL A 62 8.98 -3.23 -0.50
N LYS A 63 8.93 -2.41 0.56
CA LYS A 63 9.96 -1.39 0.83
C LYS A 63 11.32 -1.98 1.22
N HIS A 64 11.38 -3.19 1.78
CA HIS A 64 12.63 -3.85 2.14
C HIS A 64 13.31 -4.51 0.92
N ASP A 65 12.51 -4.96 -0.04
CA ASP A 65 12.95 -5.55 -1.31
C ASP A 65 13.31 -4.48 -2.39
N MET A 66 13.24 -3.18 -2.06
CA MET A 66 13.56 -2.04 -2.92
C MET A 66 14.79 -1.30 -2.41
#